data_AF-A0AAW9QIM5-F1
#
_entry.id   AF-A0AAW9QIM5-F1
#
_cell.length_a   1.000
_cell.length_b   1.000
_cell.length_c   1.000
_cell.angle_alpha   90.00
_cell.angle_beta   90.00
_cell.angle_gamma   90.00
#
_symmetry.space_group_name_H-M   'P 1'
#
loop_
_entity.id
_entity.type
_entity.pdbx_description
1 polymer ?
#
loop_
_entity_poly.entity_id
_entity_poly.type
_entity_poly.pdbx_seq_one_letter_code
_entity_poly.pdbx_strand_id
1 'polypeptide(L)'
;MHTPTTFLQLSPAIQLHLVAAVAALVLGPIALRAGKGSAMHRGAGYAWAALMLAAAASSLFIHDFGRPNIAGYTPIHLLTLATFAGVAAGIVLAIRRRVGAHRRTMWNTYLGGCVGAGLFALLPGRFLHGLFQHALGGL
;
A
#
# COMPACT_ATOMS: atom_id res chain seq x y z
N MET A 1 1.50 32.79 -2.50
CA MET A 1 1.83 31.85 -1.40
C MET A 1 0.85 30.70 -1.49
N HIS A 2 1.26 29.53 -2.00
CA HIS A 2 0.40 28.33 -1.93
C HIS A 2 0.57 27.72 -0.55
N THR A 3 -0.46 27.79 0.29
CA THR A 3 -0.49 27.05 1.55
C THR A 3 -0.33 25.56 1.22
N PRO A 4 0.67 24.86 1.80
CA PRO A 4 0.81 23.43 1.56
C PRO A 4 -0.46 22.73 2.03
N THR A 5 -1.02 21.86 1.20
CA THR A 5 -2.16 21.03 1.59
C THR A 5 -1.73 20.17 2.78
N THR A 6 -2.48 20.27 3.87
CA THR A 6 -2.23 19.50 5.08
C THR A 6 -2.99 18.18 5.05
N PHE A 7 -2.59 17.22 5.87
CA PHE A 7 -3.25 15.91 5.95
C PHE A 7 -4.76 16.02 6.22
N LEU A 8 -5.17 16.97 7.08
CA LEU A 8 -6.57 17.18 7.46
C LEU A 8 -7.44 17.74 6.32
N GLN A 9 -6.82 18.29 5.27
CA GLN A 9 -7.52 18.81 4.09
C GLN A 9 -7.70 17.74 3.00
N LEU A 10 -7.09 16.55 3.16
CA LEU A 10 -7.25 15.44 2.23
C LEU A 10 -8.63 14.81 2.40
N SER A 11 -9.15 14.19 1.33
CA SER A 11 -10.39 13.42 1.44
C SER A 11 -10.23 12.26 2.43
N PRO A 12 -11.32 11.82 3.09
CA PRO A 12 -11.25 10.69 4.04
C PRO A 12 -10.66 9.42 3.41
N ALA A 13 -10.91 9.18 2.13
CA ALA A 13 -10.34 8.06 1.39
C ALA A 13 -8.81 8.15 1.29
N ILE A 14 -8.26 9.33 0.98
CA ILE A 14 -6.81 9.54 0.91
C ILE A 14 -6.18 9.40 2.30
N GLN A 15 -6.81 9.94 3.34
CA GLN A 15 -6.33 9.83 4.72
C GLN A 15 -6.24 8.36 5.15
N LEU A 16 -7.32 7.60 4.96
CA LEU A 16 -7.36 6.16 5.26
C LEU A 16 -6.32 5.39 4.47
N HIS A 17 -6.23 5.64 3.16
CA HIS A 17 -5.25 4.99 2.29
C HIS A 17 -3.82 5.23 2.79
N LEU A 18 -3.47 6.50 3.06
CA LEU A 18 -2.13 6.87 3.49
C LEU A 18 -1.74 6.21 4.82
N VAL A 19 -2.62 6.29 5.83
CA VAL A 19 -2.37 5.69 7.14
C VAL A 19 -2.22 4.17 7.01
N ALA A 20 -3.14 3.52 6.28
CA ALA A 20 -3.08 2.07 6.07
C ALA A 20 -1.82 1.65 5.30
N ALA A 21 -1.46 2.39 4.25
CA ALA A 21 -0.28 2.10 3.42
C ALA A 21 1.03 2.26 4.21
N VAL A 22 1.18 3.32 5.01
CA VAL A 22 2.36 3.53 5.87
C VAL A 22 2.46 2.43 6.92
N ALA A 23 1.35 2.10 7.59
CA ALA A 23 1.33 1.01 8.56
C ALA A 23 1.66 -0.35 7.91
N ALA A 24 1.13 -0.63 6.72
CA ALA A 24 1.43 -1.85 5.96
C ALA A 24 2.91 -1.92 5.54
N LEU A 25 3.50 -0.79 5.12
CA LEU A 25 4.91 -0.69 4.73
C LEU A 25 5.82 -1.06 5.91
N VAL A 26 5.51 -0.59 7.11
CA VAL A 26 6.27 -0.85 8.35
C VAL A 26 6.04 -2.27 8.87
N LEU A 27 4.80 -2.77 8.85
CA LEU A 27 4.45 -4.08 9.41
C LEU A 27 4.86 -5.24 8.50
N GLY A 28 4.92 -5.02 7.19
CA GLY A 28 5.25 -6.06 6.20
C GLY A 28 6.57 -6.79 6.48
N PRO A 29 7.70 -6.09 6.70
CA PRO A 29 8.99 -6.72 7.03
C PRO A 29 8.93 -7.60 8.28
N ILE A 30 8.14 -7.21 9.29
CA ILE A 30 7.95 -7.98 10.52
C ILE A 30 7.26 -9.31 10.18
N ALA A 31 6.13 -9.26 9.45
CA ALA A 31 5.40 -10.46 9.05
C ALA A 31 6.21 -11.38 8.11
N LEU A 32 6.98 -10.79 7.18
CA LEU A 32 7.76 -11.51 6.16
C LEU A 32 9.03 -12.16 6.70
N ARG A 33 9.63 -11.60 7.77
CA ARG A 33 10.82 -12.16 8.45
C ARG A 33 10.46 -13.13 9.58
N ALA A 34 9.26 -13.01 10.15
CA ALA A 34 8.78 -13.92 11.18
C ALA A 34 8.71 -15.37 10.66
N GLY A 35 9.11 -16.33 11.50
CA GLY A 35 8.99 -17.76 11.18
C GLY A 35 7.54 -18.15 10.89
N LYS A 36 7.28 -18.77 9.73
CA LYS A 36 5.93 -19.15 9.32
C LYS A 36 5.28 -20.06 10.37
N GLY A 37 4.08 -19.68 10.81
CA GLY A 37 3.30 -20.44 11.80
C GLY A 37 3.51 -19.96 13.24
N SER A 38 4.53 -19.13 13.50
CA SER A 38 4.69 -18.46 14.80
C SER A 38 3.51 -17.53 15.11
N ALA A 39 3.25 -17.31 16.40
CA ALA A 39 2.24 -16.36 16.85
C ALA A 39 2.50 -14.95 16.27
N MET A 40 3.78 -14.54 16.23
CA MET A 40 4.21 -13.27 15.62
C MET A 40 3.85 -13.20 14.13
N HIS A 41 4.17 -14.25 13.35
CA HIS A 41 3.81 -14.27 11.93
C HIS A 41 2.29 -14.23 11.70
N ARG A 42 1.51 -14.95 12.52
CA ARG A 42 0.05 -14.95 12.40
C ARG A 42 -0.53 -13.57 12.73
N GLY A 43 -0.17 -12.99 13.87
CA GLY A 43 -0.64 -11.67 14.28
C GLY A 43 -0.25 -10.58 13.28
N ALA A 44 1.05 -10.46 12.97
CA ALA A 44 1.54 -9.48 12.01
C ALA A 44 1.01 -9.72 10.60
N GLY A 45 0.87 -10.98 10.18
CA GLY A 45 0.36 -11.34 8.86
C GLY A 45 -1.11 -11.00 8.66
N TYR A 46 -1.97 -11.25 9.67
CA TYR A 46 -3.38 -10.85 9.60
C TYR A 46 -3.54 -9.33 9.63
N ALA A 47 -2.84 -8.65 10.54
CA ALA A 47 -2.87 -7.19 10.60
C ALA A 47 -2.35 -6.56 9.30
N TRP A 48 -1.25 -7.06 8.75
CA TRP A 48 -0.72 -6.60 7.46
C TRP A 48 -1.71 -6.82 6.31
N ALA A 49 -2.34 -8.00 6.24
CA ALA A 49 -3.35 -8.29 5.23
C ALA A 49 -4.54 -7.33 5.34
N ALA A 50 -5.05 -7.06 6.54
CA ALA A 50 -6.13 -6.11 6.77
C ALA A 50 -5.75 -4.69 6.32
N LEU A 51 -4.53 -4.23 6.65
CA LEU A 51 -4.03 -2.92 6.22
C LEU A 51 -3.90 -2.83 4.69
N MET A 52 -3.38 -3.87 4.03
CA MET A 52 -3.28 -3.93 2.57
C MET A 52 -4.66 -3.86 1.91
N LEU A 53 -5.65 -4.58 2.45
CA LEU A 53 -7.03 -4.56 1.94
C LEU A 53 -7.69 -3.20 2.18
N ALA A 54 -7.46 -2.55 3.32
CA ALA A 54 -7.97 -1.21 3.61
C ALA A 54 -7.35 -0.16 2.66
N ALA A 55 -6.04 -0.22 2.43
CA ALA A 55 -5.35 0.65 1.47
C ALA A 55 -5.87 0.40 0.04
N ALA A 56 -6.00 -0.85 -0.39
CA ALA A 56 -6.53 -1.19 -1.71
C ALA A 56 -8.00 -0.72 -1.87
N ALA A 57 -8.87 -0.98 -0.91
CA ALA A 57 -10.27 -0.57 -0.97
C ALA A 57 -10.42 0.95 -1.02
N SER A 58 -9.73 1.67 -0.13
CA SER A 58 -9.75 3.14 -0.12
C SER A 58 -9.19 3.75 -1.41
N SER A 59 -8.18 3.12 -2.04
CA SER A 59 -7.62 3.59 -3.31
C SER A 59 -8.64 3.65 -4.46
N LEU A 60 -9.70 2.83 -4.43
CA LEU A 60 -10.75 2.85 -5.46
C LEU A 60 -11.53 4.18 -5.48
N PHE A 61 -11.45 4.97 -4.41
CA PHE A 61 -12.08 6.28 -4.28
C PHE A 61 -11.09 7.43 -4.53
N ILE A 62 -9.87 7.15 -4.98
CA ILE A 62 -8.83 8.15 -5.22
C ILE A 62 -8.66 8.32 -6.74
N HIS A 63 -9.41 9.26 -7.30
CA HIS A 63 -9.38 9.57 -8.74
C HIS A 63 -8.35 10.65 -9.08
N ASP A 64 -7.78 10.54 -10.27
CA ASP A 64 -6.80 11.50 -10.80
C ASP A 64 -7.12 11.82 -12.26
N PHE A 65 -7.75 12.98 -12.47
CA PHE A 65 -8.15 13.46 -13.80
C PHE A 65 -7.02 14.21 -14.54
N GLY A 66 -5.91 14.50 -13.87
CA GLY A 66 -4.78 15.26 -14.44
C GLY A 66 -3.74 14.40 -15.17
N ARG A 67 -3.96 13.09 -15.25
CA ARG A 67 -3.04 12.11 -15.87
C ARG A 67 -3.84 11.21 -16.83
N PRO A 68 -3.19 10.45 -17.75
CA PRO A 68 -3.90 9.50 -18.60
C PRO A 68 -4.79 8.57 -17.77
N ASN A 69 -6.10 8.67 -17.97
CA ASN A 69 -7.10 8.02 -17.13
C ASN A 69 -8.35 7.63 -17.95
N ILE A 70 -9.12 6.69 -17.40
CA ILE A 70 -10.48 6.38 -17.83
C ILE A 70 -11.38 6.62 -16.62
N ALA A 71 -12.27 7.62 -16.70
CA ALA A 71 -13.17 8.01 -15.61
C ALA A 71 -12.45 8.29 -14.26
N GLY A 72 -11.25 8.89 -14.31
CA GLY A 72 -10.43 9.18 -13.14
C GLY A 72 -9.53 8.03 -12.67
N TYR A 73 -9.70 6.83 -13.23
CA TYR A 73 -8.82 5.69 -12.95
C TYR A 73 -7.58 5.73 -13.85
N THR A 74 -6.42 5.94 -13.24
CA THR A 74 -5.11 5.88 -13.90
C THR A 74 -4.50 4.47 -13.81
N PRO A 75 -3.47 4.13 -14.60
CA PRO A 75 -2.84 2.81 -14.59
C PRO A 75 -2.38 2.30 -13.22
N ILE A 76 -2.15 3.19 -12.24
CA ILE A 76 -1.78 2.78 -10.88
C ILE A 76 -2.86 1.94 -10.18
N HIS A 77 -4.13 2.07 -10.58
CA HIS A 77 -5.23 1.27 -10.02
C HIS A 77 -5.12 -0.21 -10.38
N LEU A 78 -4.28 -0.59 -11.35
CA LEU A 78 -3.94 -1.99 -11.57
C LEU A 78 -3.23 -2.60 -10.34
N LEU A 79 -2.49 -1.80 -9.56
CA LEU A 79 -1.91 -2.24 -8.29
C LEU A 79 -2.98 -2.55 -7.25
N THR A 80 -4.13 -1.88 -7.29
CA THR A 80 -5.27 -2.19 -6.42
C THR A 80 -5.77 -3.61 -6.67
N LEU A 81 -6.04 -3.96 -7.93
CA LEU A 81 -6.46 -5.30 -8.32
C LEU A 81 -5.38 -6.35 -8.01
N ALA A 82 -4.13 -6.05 -8.32
CA ALA A 82 -2.99 -6.93 -8.04
C ALA A 82 -2.82 -7.16 -6.53
N THR A 83 -3.07 -6.16 -5.69
CA THR A 83 -3.01 -6.27 -4.23
C THR A 83 -4.10 -7.18 -3.70
N PHE A 84 -5.35 -6.99 -4.11
CA PHE A 84 -6.45 -7.88 -3.74
C PHE A 84 -6.16 -9.34 -4.15
N ALA A 85 -5.77 -9.53 -5.41
CA ALA A 85 -5.43 -10.85 -5.93
C ALA A 85 -4.24 -11.48 -5.18
N GLY A 86 -3.20 -10.70 -4.91
CA GLY A 86 -1.99 -11.16 -4.21
C GLY A 86 -2.26 -11.57 -2.76
N VAL A 87 -3.03 -10.76 -2.01
CA VAL A 87 -3.43 -11.10 -0.63
C VAL A 87 -4.30 -12.35 -0.62
N ALA A 88 -5.35 -12.39 -1.45
CA ALA A 88 -6.24 -13.55 -1.54
C ALA A 88 -5.49 -14.83 -1.92
N ALA A 89 -4.67 -14.78 -2.98
CA ALA A 89 -3.85 -15.90 -3.41
C ALA A 89 -2.89 -16.36 -2.31
N GLY A 90 -2.22 -15.42 -1.63
CA GLY A 90 -1.31 -15.76 -0.55
C GLY A 90 -2.02 -16.42 0.64
N ILE A 91 -3.25 -16.00 0.98
CA ILE A 91 -4.06 -16.67 2.02
C ILE A 91 -4.45 -18.08 1.57
N VAL A 92 -4.95 -18.25 0.35
CA VAL A 92 -5.32 -19.56 -0.21
C VAL A 92 -4.12 -20.52 -0.23
N LEU A 93 -2.94 -20.04 -0.63
CA LEU A 93 -1.71 -20.83 -0.64
C LEU A 93 -1.27 -21.24 0.77
N ALA A 94 -1.49 -20.38 1.78
CA ALA A 94 -1.23 -20.73 3.18
C ALA A 94 -2.19 -21.83 3.67
N ILE A 95 -3.49 -21.74 3.35
CA ILE A 95 -4.50 -22.75 3.70
C ILE A 95 -4.15 -24.10 3.06
N ARG A 96 -3.74 -24.09 1.79
CA ARG A 96 -3.29 -25.28 1.04
C ARG A 96 -1.90 -25.78 1.46
N ARG A 97 -1.32 -25.23 2.52
CA ARG A 97 0.03 -25.56 3.05
C ARG A 97 1.15 -25.45 2.01
N ARG A 98 0.97 -24.65 0.95
CA ARG A 98 1.99 -24.36 -0.07
C ARG A 98 2.88 -23.20 0.37
N VAL A 99 3.71 -23.44 1.38
CA VAL A 99 4.47 -22.39 2.09
C VAL A 99 5.43 -21.62 1.18
N GLY A 100 6.14 -22.30 0.27
CA GLY A 100 7.06 -21.65 -0.67
C GLY A 100 6.34 -20.67 -1.61
N ALA A 101 5.19 -21.09 -2.15
CA ALA A 101 4.36 -20.25 -3.00
C ALA A 101 3.73 -19.09 -2.21
N HIS A 102 3.19 -19.36 -1.00
CA HIS A 102 2.68 -18.32 -0.10
C HIS A 102 3.74 -17.24 0.16
N ARG A 103 4.97 -17.64 0.51
CA ARG A 103 6.07 -16.71 0.78
C ARG A 103 6.40 -15.86 -0.45
N ARG A 104 6.52 -16.47 -1.63
CA ARG A 104 6.82 -15.76 -2.88
C ARG A 104 5.71 -14.75 -3.21
N THR A 105 4.45 -15.18 -3.14
CA THR A 105 3.30 -14.32 -3.38
C THR A 105 3.27 -13.15 -2.40
N MET A 106 3.46 -13.38 -1.10
CA MET A 106 3.43 -12.30 -0.10
C MET A 106 4.59 -11.30 -0.27
N TRP A 107 5.79 -11.76 -0.63
CA TRP A 107 6.90 -10.85 -0.99
C TRP A 107 6.58 -10.02 -2.23
N ASN A 108 6.06 -10.64 -3.30
CA ASN A 108 5.68 -9.92 -4.51
C ASN A 108 4.60 -8.87 -4.23
N THR A 109 3.59 -9.22 -3.43
CA THR A 109 2.52 -8.31 -3.02
C THR A 109 3.06 -7.14 -2.19
N TYR A 110 3.99 -7.39 -1.25
CA TYR A 110 4.64 -6.33 -0.47
C TYR A 110 5.50 -5.40 -1.34
N LEU A 111 6.35 -5.97 -2.21
CA LEU A 111 7.22 -5.18 -3.07
C LEU A 111 6.43 -4.35 -4.09
N GLY A 112 5.39 -4.90 -4.71
CA GLY A 112 4.55 -4.15 -5.64
C GLY A 112 3.64 -3.14 -4.94
N GLY A 113 2.87 -3.61 -3.95
CA GLY A 113 1.80 -2.84 -3.30
C GLY A 113 2.27 -1.84 -2.25
N CYS A 114 3.41 -2.08 -1.59
CA CYS A 114 3.98 -1.12 -0.63
C CYS A 114 5.14 -0.34 -1.24
N VAL A 115 6.20 -1.04 -1.67
CA VAL A 115 7.43 -0.36 -2.12
C VAL A 115 7.23 0.32 -3.46
N GLY A 116 6.73 -0.40 -4.47
CA GLY A 116 6.47 0.15 -5.80
C GLY A 116 5.45 1.29 -5.78
N ALA A 117 4.32 1.09 -5.10
CA ALA A 117 3.31 2.13 -4.91
C ALA A 117 3.84 3.36 -4.14
N GLY A 118 4.62 3.14 -3.08
CA GLY A 118 5.26 4.21 -2.32
C GLY A 118 6.24 5.04 -3.15
N LEU A 119 7.09 4.39 -3.95
CA LEU A 119 7.98 5.06 -4.89
C LEU A 119 7.20 5.88 -5.94
N PHE A 120 6.10 5.34 -6.47
CA PHE A 120 5.22 6.07 -7.38
C PHE A 120 4.61 7.31 -6.71
N ALA A 121 4.21 7.21 -5.44
CA ALA A 121 3.65 8.32 -4.69
C ALA A 121 4.68 9.43 -4.40
N LEU A 122 5.98 9.13 -4.48
CA LEU A 122 7.08 10.10 -4.35
C LEU A 122 7.49 10.77 -5.67
N LEU A 123 6.86 10.42 -6.80
CA LEU A 123 7.13 11.07 -8.08
C LEU A 123 6.70 12.56 -8.07
N PRO A 124 7.38 13.43 -8.86
CA PRO A 124 7.02 14.85 -8.95
C PRO A 124 5.53 15.07 -9.28
N GLY A 125 4.95 16.10 -8.66
CA GLY A 125 3.51 16.41 -8.82
C GLY A 125 2.58 15.46 -8.07
N ARG A 126 3.09 14.67 -7.11
CA ARG A 126 2.29 13.91 -6.14
C ARG A 126 2.34 14.57 -4.77
N PHE A 127 1.31 14.34 -3.96
CA PHE A 127 1.21 14.90 -2.61
C PHE A 127 2.43 14.58 -1.73
N LEU A 128 2.83 13.30 -1.65
CA LEU A 128 3.96 12.89 -0.82
C LEU A 128 5.30 13.45 -1.31
N HIS A 129 5.46 13.65 -2.63
CA HIS A 129 6.63 14.35 -3.16
C HIS A 129 6.72 15.78 -2.61
N GLY A 130 5.60 16.52 -2.64
CA GLY A 130 5.53 17.87 -2.07
C GLY A 130 5.90 17.87 -0.58
N LEU A 131 5.30 16.96 0.21
CA LEU A 131 5.62 16.82 1.64
C LEU A 131 7.10 16.50 1.88
N PHE A 132 7.67 15.59 1.09
CA PHE A 132 9.08 15.21 1.19
C PHE A 132 10.03 16.37 0.87
N GLN A 133 9.74 17.15 -0.18
CA GLN A 133 10.52 18.34 -0.53
C GLN A 133 10.48 19.40 0.58
N HIS A 134 9.32 19.64 1.19
CA HIS A 134 9.22 20.59 2.32
C HIS A 134 9.99 20.10 3.55
N ALA A 135 9.99 18.79 3.82
CA ALA A 135 10.74 18.21 4.92
C ALA A 135 12.26 18.28 4.70
N LEU A 136 12.74 18.14 3.45
CA LEU A 136 14.16 18.25 3.12
C LEU A 136 14.66 19.69 2.99
N GLY A 137 13.88 20.59 2.41
CA GLY A 137 14.24 22.01 2.24
C GLY A 137 14.09 22.86 3.51
N GLY A 138 13.57 22.26 4.59
CA GLY A 138 13.51 22.84 5.93
C GLY A 138 14.66 22.43 6.86
N LEU A 139 15.63 21.65 6.39
CA LEU A 139 16.93 21.36 7.02
C LEU A 139 18.00 22.30 6.45
#